data_AF-A0A2V6XVE9-F1
#
_entry.id   AF-A0A2V6XVE9-F1
#
_cell.length_a   1.000
_cell.length_b   1.000
_cell.length_c   1.000
_cell.angle_alpha   90.00
_cell.angle_beta   90.00
_cell.angle_gamma   90.00
#
_symmetry.space_group_name_H-M   'P 1'
#
loop_
_entity.id
_entity.type
_entity.pdbx_description
1 polymer ?
#
loop_
_entity_poly.entity_id
_entity_poly.type
_entity_poly.pdbx_seq_one_letter_code
_entity_poly.pdbx_strand_id
1 'polypeptide(L)'
;MPRHSESSPVHDVGEGPRSPIADRAVVLVVDDDAAVRDALHLALDREYAVMDAPHGRAALSMVRSERVDLILLDILMPEIDGLEILQELKALEPDLPVIMMTAVKTVRTTVAAMKLGASDYLTKPFQEEELLATIHRALEQRTGQTGAPADRDRADGEAQTLRTHRLLLVGGDPGWRATLAVALARASSVETTATLVDGLNRMLRFRPTCVVLNVGRSGDEAGRFVAALNAQLPACPVLVVSDDPYLGSAHVWETLNIRGVLRAPGGSADLLSRIGAVLPPGGSLSGPWPRLGESVSRTIDHLAGHFEEDLTVDAIAHMIDISSSHLAHLFRSEIGMSVRDYLTRVRVTIAQDCLAHTDEKLESIAARLGFADTSHLAHVFQRITGKPPSAYRRSAG
;
A
#
# COMPACT_ATOMS: atom_id res chain seq x y z
N MET A 1 1.70 -65.26 59.22
CA MET A 1 1.77 -63.84 59.62
C MET A 1 3.20 -63.36 59.45
N PRO A 2 3.47 -62.15 58.94
CA PRO A 2 2.84 -61.41 57.83
C PRO A 2 3.83 -61.43 56.61
N ARG A 3 3.92 -60.55 55.60
CA ARG A 3 3.16 -59.36 55.14
C ARG A 3 2.85 -59.46 53.63
N HIS A 4 1.85 -58.67 53.24
CA HIS A 4 1.49 -58.03 51.97
C HIS A 4 2.42 -58.08 50.73
N SER A 5 1.74 -58.17 49.59
CA SER A 5 2.11 -57.57 48.30
C SER A 5 2.12 -56.03 48.35
N GLU A 6 3.05 -55.39 47.66
CA GLU A 6 2.96 -53.96 47.30
C GLU A 6 3.61 -53.69 45.93
N SER A 7 3.11 -52.68 45.23
CA SER A 7 3.34 -52.43 43.80
C SER A 7 4.67 -51.74 43.50
N SER A 8 5.35 -52.14 42.42
CA SER A 8 6.43 -51.35 41.83
C SER A 8 5.87 -50.04 41.26
N PRO A 9 6.40 -48.86 41.63
CA PRO A 9 6.13 -47.63 40.91
C PRO A 9 6.87 -47.62 39.58
N VAL A 10 6.29 -46.98 38.56
CA VAL A 10 6.94 -46.77 37.25
C VAL A 10 8.10 -45.80 37.44
N HIS A 11 9.31 -46.21 37.03
CA HIS A 11 10.41 -45.27 36.90
C HIS A 11 10.25 -44.48 35.60
N ASP A 12 9.98 -43.20 35.76
CA ASP A 12 9.95 -42.22 34.68
C ASP A 12 11.29 -42.17 33.95
N VAL A 13 11.25 -42.29 32.62
CA VAL A 13 12.46 -42.32 31.76
C VAL A 13 12.72 -40.89 31.29
N GLY A 14 13.28 -40.08 32.20
CA GLY A 14 13.57 -38.68 31.93
C GLY A 14 14.41 -38.51 30.67
N GLU A 15 13.90 -37.71 29.72
CA GLU A 15 14.61 -37.40 28.48
C GLU A 15 15.93 -36.70 28.78
N GLY A 16 17.04 -37.29 28.29
CA GLY A 16 18.33 -36.59 28.28
C GLY A 16 18.28 -35.37 27.34
N PRO A 17 19.10 -34.34 27.60
CA PRO A 17 19.10 -33.13 26.78
C PRO A 17 19.41 -33.46 25.31
N ARG A 18 18.44 -33.21 24.43
CA ARG A 18 18.58 -33.42 22.98
C ARG A 18 19.68 -32.49 22.43
N SER A 19 20.48 -32.98 21.48
CA SER A 19 21.68 -32.27 21.02
C SER A 19 21.32 -31.03 20.18
N PRO A 20 21.98 -29.86 20.34
CA PRO A 20 21.45 -28.56 19.86
C PRO A 20 21.48 -28.31 18.34
N ILE A 21 21.87 -29.31 17.54
CA ILE A 21 22.09 -29.17 16.09
C ILE A 21 20.81 -29.46 15.29
N ALA A 22 19.90 -30.29 15.84
CA ALA A 22 18.74 -30.81 15.11
C ALA A 22 17.54 -29.84 14.98
N ASP A 23 17.53 -28.72 15.70
CA ASP A 23 16.44 -27.73 15.75
C ASP A 23 16.75 -26.41 15.03
N ARG A 24 17.88 -26.33 14.31
CA ARG A 24 18.22 -25.14 13.50
C ARG A 24 17.36 -25.08 12.24
N ALA A 25 16.76 -23.93 11.97
CA ALA A 25 16.03 -23.70 10.73
C ALA A 25 16.97 -23.80 9.52
N VAL A 26 16.51 -24.47 8.46
CA VAL A 26 17.29 -24.71 7.25
C VAL A 26 17.14 -23.55 6.26
N VAL A 27 18.25 -22.89 5.93
CA VAL A 27 18.31 -21.76 4.99
C VAL A 27 18.99 -22.19 3.70
N LEU A 28 18.26 -22.21 2.59
CA LEU A 28 18.79 -22.50 1.26
C LEU A 28 19.25 -21.22 0.57
N VAL A 29 20.54 -21.12 0.25
CA VAL A 29 21.13 -20.03 -0.52
C VAL A 29 21.15 -20.40 -2.01
N VAL A 30 20.61 -19.51 -2.85
CA VAL A 30 20.53 -19.68 -4.30
C VAL A 30 21.18 -18.48 -5.00
N ASP A 31 22.40 -18.69 -5.48
CA ASP A 31 23.28 -17.69 -6.07
C ASP A 31 24.31 -18.43 -6.94
N ASP A 32 24.70 -17.93 -8.12
CA ASP A 32 25.70 -18.63 -8.94
C ASP A 32 27.14 -18.36 -8.46
N ASP A 33 27.40 -17.18 -7.87
CA ASP A 33 28.73 -16.83 -7.37
C ASP A 33 29.05 -17.56 -6.05
N ALA A 34 29.99 -18.50 -6.14
CA ALA A 34 30.47 -19.26 -4.98
C ALA A 34 31.03 -18.35 -3.87
N ALA A 35 31.64 -17.21 -4.21
CA ALA A 35 32.17 -16.29 -3.20
C ALA A 35 31.06 -15.56 -2.43
N VAL A 36 29.88 -15.36 -3.02
CA VAL A 36 28.71 -14.83 -2.32
C VAL A 36 28.12 -15.88 -1.38
N ARG A 37 28.08 -17.15 -1.81
CA ARG A 37 27.61 -18.26 -0.97
C ARG A 37 28.54 -18.55 0.21
N ASP A 38 29.86 -18.56 -0.01
CA ASP A 38 30.87 -18.65 1.05
C ASP A 38 30.71 -17.52 2.09
N ALA A 39 30.44 -16.28 1.64
CA ALA A 39 30.21 -15.14 2.51
C ALA A 39 28.90 -15.23 3.30
N LEU A 40 27.84 -15.79 2.71
CA LEU A 40 26.56 -16.06 3.39
C LEU A 40 26.68 -17.19 4.42
N HIS A 41 27.41 -18.26 4.10
CA HIS A 41 27.76 -19.31 5.06
C HIS A 41 28.45 -18.73 6.31
N LEU A 42 29.47 -17.88 6.11
CA LEU A 42 30.20 -17.24 7.21
C LEU A 42 29.30 -16.42 8.17
N ALA A 43 28.26 -15.77 7.64
CA ALA A 43 27.28 -15.03 8.42
C ALA A 43 26.24 -15.96 9.09
N LEU A 44 25.76 -16.99 8.39
CA LEU A 44 24.55 -17.73 8.75
C LEU A 44 24.79 -19.05 9.49
N ASP A 45 25.92 -19.74 9.30
CA ASP A 45 26.25 -21.03 9.96
C ASP A 45 26.31 -20.92 11.50
N ARG A 46 26.32 -19.70 12.04
CA ARG A 46 26.32 -19.41 13.47
C ARG A 46 24.96 -19.69 14.11
N GLU A 47 23.87 -19.48 13.40
CA GLU A 47 22.48 -19.64 13.87
C GLU A 47 21.70 -20.72 13.11
N TYR A 48 21.92 -20.84 11.81
CA TYR A 48 21.14 -21.67 10.89
C TYR A 48 21.85 -22.98 10.51
N ALA A 49 21.14 -23.82 9.74
CA ALA A 49 21.74 -24.87 8.94
C ALA A 49 21.66 -24.43 7.47
N VAL A 50 22.79 -24.10 6.84
CA VAL A 50 22.81 -23.50 5.50
C VAL A 50 22.98 -24.59 4.43
N MET A 51 22.24 -24.46 3.33
CA MET A 51 22.31 -25.31 2.14
C MET A 51 22.57 -24.48 0.90
N ASP A 52 23.20 -25.09 -0.10
CA ASP A 52 23.82 -24.39 -1.23
C ASP A 52 23.23 -24.84 -2.58
N ALA A 53 22.69 -23.92 -3.39
CA ALA A 53 22.19 -24.19 -4.74
C ALA A 53 22.80 -23.21 -5.76
N PRO A 54 23.68 -23.66 -6.68
CA PRO A 54 24.37 -22.78 -7.62
C PRO A 54 23.51 -22.27 -8.80
N HIS A 55 22.23 -22.67 -8.86
CA HIS A 55 21.26 -22.21 -9.87
C HIS A 55 19.83 -22.65 -9.50
N GLY A 56 18.81 -21.95 -10.01
CA GLY A 56 17.40 -22.22 -9.70
C GLY A 56 16.93 -23.67 -9.85
N ARG A 57 17.41 -24.40 -10.88
CA ARG A 57 17.07 -25.83 -11.06
C ARG A 57 17.54 -26.73 -9.92
N ALA A 58 18.64 -26.38 -9.24
CA ALA A 58 19.11 -27.12 -8.06
C ALA A 58 18.21 -26.82 -6.86
N ALA A 59 17.90 -25.54 -6.62
CA ALA A 59 16.98 -25.13 -5.57
C ALA A 59 15.59 -25.79 -5.69
N LEU A 60 15.01 -25.80 -6.89
CA LEU A 60 13.74 -26.46 -7.21
C LEU A 60 13.78 -27.99 -7.02
N SER A 61 14.96 -28.61 -7.13
CA SER A 61 15.14 -30.03 -6.80
C SER A 61 15.24 -30.24 -5.28
N MET A 62 16.05 -29.42 -4.58
CA MET A 62 16.27 -29.52 -3.14
C MET A 62 14.99 -29.28 -2.33
N VAL A 63 14.20 -28.26 -2.68
CA VAL A 63 12.90 -27.97 -2.04
C VAL A 63 11.88 -29.12 -2.20
N ARG A 64 12.06 -30.01 -3.18
CA ARG A 64 11.21 -31.19 -3.38
C ARG A 64 11.71 -32.46 -2.67
N SER A 65 12.93 -32.46 -2.13
CA SER A 65 13.56 -33.65 -1.55
C SER A 65 14.08 -33.47 -0.12
N GLU A 66 14.38 -32.24 0.29
CA GLU A 66 14.99 -31.86 1.56
C GLU A 66 14.11 -30.87 2.31
N ARG A 67 14.15 -30.88 3.65
CA ARG A 67 13.42 -29.88 4.45
C ARG A 67 14.15 -28.54 4.38
N VAL A 68 13.57 -27.58 3.68
CA VAL A 68 13.97 -26.16 3.71
C VAL A 68 12.98 -25.37 4.56
N ASP A 69 13.46 -24.41 5.36
CA ASP A 69 12.62 -23.52 6.16
C ASP A 69 12.58 -22.07 5.66
N LEU A 70 13.62 -21.64 4.93
CA LEU A 70 13.69 -20.35 4.22
C LEU A 70 14.65 -20.42 3.03
N ILE A 71 14.42 -19.60 1.99
CA ILE A 71 15.29 -19.45 0.83
C ILE A 71 15.81 -18.01 0.72
N LEU A 72 17.12 -17.85 0.45
CA LEU A 72 17.72 -16.61 -0.07
C LEU A 72 17.97 -16.81 -1.57
N LEU A 73 17.37 -15.99 -2.44
CA LEU A 73 17.40 -16.19 -3.90
C LEU A 73 17.87 -14.93 -4.62
N ASP A 74 18.99 -14.98 -5.34
CA ASP A 74 19.44 -13.85 -6.15
C ASP A 74 18.59 -13.65 -7.42
N ILE A 75 18.48 -12.38 -7.86
CA ILE A 75 17.73 -11.98 -9.05
C ILE A 75 18.58 -12.09 -10.34
N LEU A 76 19.90 -12.05 -10.28
CA LEU A 76 20.81 -11.83 -11.41
C LEU A 76 21.69 -13.06 -11.78
N MET A 77 21.18 -14.27 -11.56
CA MET A 77 21.84 -15.49 -12.06
C MET A 77 21.88 -15.53 -13.60
N PRO A 78 22.90 -16.16 -14.21
CA PRO A 78 22.89 -16.55 -15.61
C PRO A 78 21.76 -17.51 -15.96
N GLU A 79 21.39 -17.53 -17.25
CA GLU A 79 20.45 -18.48 -17.89
C GLU A 79 18.98 -18.46 -17.45
N ILE A 80 18.62 -18.07 -16.21
CA ILE A 80 17.23 -18.08 -15.69
C ILE A 80 16.96 -16.86 -14.80
N ASP A 81 15.82 -16.18 -14.98
CA ASP A 81 15.40 -15.04 -14.14
C ASP A 81 14.97 -15.50 -12.73
N GLY A 82 15.51 -14.88 -11.68
CA GLY A 82 15.13 -15.15 -10.29
C GLY A 82 13.63 -14.96 -10.00
N LEU A 83 12.93 -14.13 -10.79
CA LEU A 83 11.48 -13.93 -10.70
C LEU A 83 10.66 -15.10 -11.28
N GLU A 84 11.22 -15.89 -12.20
CA GLU A 84 10.61 -17.13 -12.71
C GLU A 84 10.81 -18.26 -11.70
N ILE A 85 12.02 -18.37 -11.14
CA ILE A 85 12.35 -19.34 -10.08
C ILE A 85 11.48 -19.10 -8.84
N LEU A 86 11.25 -17.84 -8.44
CA LEU A 86 10.34 -17.47 -7.35
C LEU A 86 8.89 -17.96 -7.61
N GLN A 87 8.39 -17.88 -8.85
CA GLN A 87 7.06 -18.40 -9.20
C GLN A 87 6.98 -19.91 -9.08
N GLU A 88 7.97 -20.65 -9.58
CA GLU A 88 8.00 -22.11 -9.45
C GLU A 88 8.14 -22.56 -7.99
N LEU A 89 8.97 -21.88 -7.19
CA LEU A 89 9.09 -22.14 -5.74
C LEU A 89 7.76 -21.92 -5.01
N LYS A 90 7.06 -20.81 -5.30
CA LYS A 90 5.78 -20.48 -4.67
C LYS A 90 4.59 -21.30 -5.19
N ALA A 91 4.74 -21.96 -6.33
CA ALA A 91 3.80 -22.96 -6.83
C ALA A 91 4.03 -24.36 -6.22
N LEU A 92 5.23 -24.64 -5.71
CA LEU A 92 5.58 -25.89 -5.00
C LEU A 92 5.25 -25.79 -3.50
N GLU A 93 5.77 -24.77 -2.84
CA GLU A 93 5.67 -24.54 -1.39
C GLU A 93 5.27 -23.07 -1.14
N PRO A 94 3.96 -22.73 -1.15
CA PRO A 94 3.49 -21.34 -1.03
C PRO A 94 3.98 -20.64 0.24
N ASP A 95 4.00 -21.38 1.36
CA ASP A 95 4.29 -20.85 2.69
C ASP A 95 5.78 -20.87 3.05
N LEU A 96 6.65 -21.41 2.19
CA LEU A 96 8.11 -21.37 2.36
C LEU A 96 8.61 -19.95 2.10
N PRO A 97 9.18 -19.21 3.08
CA PRO A 97 9.65 -17.86 2.86
C PRO A 97 10.81 -17.80 1.87
N VAL A 98 10.76 -16.81 0.97
CA VAL A 98 11.80 -16.55 -0.04
C VAL A 98 12.17 -15.07 0.04
N ILE A 99 13.42 -14.76 0.37
CA ILE A 99 13.96 -13.40 0.38
C ILE A 99 14.80 -13.21 -0.89
N MET A 100 14.48 -12.17 -1.66
CA MET A 100 15.18 -11.91 -2.92
C MET A 100 16.44 -11.05 -2.73
N MET A 101 17.60 -11.53 -3.16
CA MET A 101 18.84 -10.73 -3.16
C MET A 101 18.97 -9.96 -4.49
N THR A 102 19.40 -8.69 -4.44
CA THR A 102 19.50 -7.86 -5.65
C THR A 102 20.59 -6.81 -5.59
N ALA A 103 21.40 -6.71 -6.65
CA ALA A 103 22.35 -5.61 -6.84
C ALA A 103 21.70 -4.30 -7.33
N VAL A 104 20.41 -4.32 -7.70
CA VAL A 104 19.75 -3.19 -8.40
C VAL A 104 18.61 -2.60 -7.57
N LYS A 105 18.78 -1.36 -7.13
CA LYS A 105 17.80 -0.60 -6.31
C LYS A 105 16.60 -0.04 -7.13
N THR A 106 16.09 -0.80 -8.10
CA THR A 106 14.96 -0.39 -8.94
C THR A 106 13.63 -0.91 -8.41
N VAL A 107 12.81 0.01 -7.87
CA VAL A 107 11.47 -0.23 -7.30
C VAL A 107 10.57 -1.15 -8.15
N ARG A 108 10.69 -1.10 -9.49
CA ARG A 108 9.92 -1.98 -10.41
C ARG A 108 10.20 -3.47 -10.20
N THR A 109 11.45 -3.84 -9.95
CA THR A 109 11.88 -5.24 -9.77
C THR A 109 11.44 -5.76 -8.41
N THR A 110 11.62 -4.95 -7.34
CA THR A 110 11.08 -5.22 -6.00
C THR A 110 9.56 -5.44 -6.03
N VAL A 111 8.82 -4.55 -6.70
CA VAL A 111 7.35 -4.67 -6.81
C VAL A 111 6.93 -5.88 -7.67
N ALA A 112 7.77 -6.38 -8.57
CA ALA A 112 7.54 -7.65 -9.24
C ALA A 112 7.73 -8.83 -8.27
N ALA A 113 8.88 -8.93 -7.59
CA ALA A 113 9.16 -9.98 -6.61
C ALA A 113 8.08 -10.12 -5.53
N MET A 114 7.70 -9.02 -4.86
CA MET A 114 6.68 -9.05 -3.80
C MET A 114 5.29 -9.46 -4.31
N LYS A 115 4.97 -9.23 -5.59
CA LYS A 115 3.72 -9.69 -6.22
C LYS A 115 3.72 -11.19 -6.54
N LEU A 116 4.89 -11.80 -6.62
CA LEU A 116 5.08 -13.22 -6.94
C LEU A 116 5.30 -14.08 -5.68
N GLY A 117 5.11 -13.49 -4.49
CA GLY A 117 5.12 -14.21 -3.22
C GLY A 117 6.43 -14.17 -2.42
N ALA A 118 7.40 -13.33 -2.81
CA ALA A 118 8.59 -13.07 -2.00
C ALA A 118 8.20 -12.51 -0.62
N SER A 119 8.90 -12.97 0.42
CA SER A 119 8.69 -12.58 1.82
C SER A 119 9.38 -11.26 2.15
N ASP A 120 10.54 -11.00 1.55
CA ASP A 120 11.17 -9.69 1.48
C ASP A 120 12.24 -9.64 0.37
N TYR A 121 13.06 -8.60 0.34
CA TYR A 121 14.23 -8.45 -0.51
C TYR A 121 15.38 -7.76 0.23
N LEU A 122 16.63 -8.11 -0.10
CA LEU A 122 17.85 -7.52 0.43
C LEU A 122 18.67 -6.91 -0.71
N THR A 123 19.10 -5.65 -0.57
CA THR A 123 19.91 -5.01 -1.61
C THR A 123 21.40 -5.25 -1.35
N LYS A 124 22.08 -5.98 -2.24
CA LYS A 124 23.54 -6.12 -2.24
C LYS A 124 24.20 -4.74 -2.49
N PRO A 125 25.25 -4.35 -1.75
CA PRO A 125 25.74 -4.97 -0.51
C PRO A 125 24.82 -4.64 0.68
N PHE A 126 24.53 -5.66 1.49
CA PHE A 126 23.77 -5.61 2.75
C PHE A 126 24.70 -5.84 3.95
N GLN A 127 24.22 -5.56 5.16
CA GLN A 127 24.96 -5.82 6.42
C GLN A 127 24.50 -7.14 7.08
N GLU A 128 25.34 -7.73 7.96
CA GLU A 128 25.04 -8.99 8.66
C GLU A 128 23.77 -8.86 9.52
N GLU A 129 23.61 -7.71 10.19
CA GLU A 129 22.45 -7.38 11.02
C GLU A 129 21.16 -7.20 10.20
N GLU A 130 21.27 -6.65 8.98
CA GLU A 130 20.15 -6.46 8.04
C GLU A 130 19.67 -7.80 7.46
N LEU A 131 20.62 -8.68 7.11
CA LEU A 131 20.39 -10.05 6.67
C LEU A 131 19.68 -10.87 7.76
N LEU A 132 20.27 -10.95 8.96
CA LEU A 132 19.75 -11.75 10.07
C LEU A 132 18.34 -11.31 10.49
N ALA A 133 18.13 -10.01 10.72
CA ALA A 133 16.83 -9.47 11.11
C ALA A 133 15.72 -9.68 10.06
N THR A 134 16.09 -9.88 8.79
CA THR A 134 15.14 -10.19 7.71
C THR A 134 14.80 -11.68 7.68
N ILE A 135 15.77 -12.56 7.95
CA ILE A 135 15.58 -14.01 8.08
C ILE A 135 14.74 -14.36 9.32
N HIS A 136 15.07 -13.80 10.50
CA HIS A 136 14.31 -14.01 11.75
C HIS A 136 12.82 -13.71 11.52
N ARG A 137 12.53 -12.51 11.02
CA ARG A 137 11.16 -12.02 10.78
C ARG A 137 10.38 -12.87 9.77
N ALA A 138 11.05 -13.44 8.77
CA ALA A 138 10.43 -14.30 7.77
C ALA A 138 10.13 -15.72 8.32
N LEU A 139 10.99 -16.24 9.20
CA LEU A 139 10.77 -17.52 9.90
C LEU A 139 9.68 -17.43 10.96
N GLU A 140 9.65 -16.36 11.77
CA GLU A 140 8.61 -16.10 12.77
C GLU A 140 7.19 -16.09 12.17
N GLN A 141 7.05 -15.49 10.98
CA GLN A 141 5.77 -15.43 10.28
C GLN A 141 5.26 -16.81 9.86
N ARG A 142 6.14 -17.78 9.59
CA ARG A 142 5.79 -19.17 9.24
C ARG A 142 5.42 -19.98 10.48
N THR A 143 6.18 -19.88 11.57
CA THR A 143 5.86 -20.58 12.83
C THR A 143 4.54 -20.09 13.46
N GLY A 144 4.18 -18.81 13.27
CA GLY A 144 2.89 -18.27 13.68
C GLY A 144 1.66 -18.88 12.97
N GLN A 145 1.87 -19.61 11.86
CA GLN A 145 0.79 -20.21 11.05
C GLN A 145 0.62 -21.72 11.32
N THR A 146 1.64 -22.41 11.83
CA THR A 146 1.66 -23.87 12.01
C THR A 146 0.94 -24.36 13.29
N GLY A 147 0.33 -23.45 14.06
CA GLY A 147 0.10 -23.63 15.50
C GLY A 147 -1.33 -23.90 16.01
N ALA A 148 -2.33 -24.19 15.17
CA ALA A 148 -3.70 -24.49 15.65
C ALA A 148 -4.57 -25.32 14.68
N PRO A 149 -4.82 -26.62 14.96
CA PRO A 149 -5.77 -27.44 14.21
C PRO A 149 -7.18 -27.54 14.85
N ALA A 150 -8.20 -27.65 13.98
CA ALA A 150 -9.55 -28.21 14.23
C ALA A 150 -10.41 -27.65 15.39
N ASP A 151 -11.31 -26.70 15.08
CA ASP A 151 -12.78 -26.85 15.24
C ASP A 151 -13.57 -25.63 14.70
N ARG A 152 -13.42 -25.27 13.40
CA ARG A 152 -14.23 -24.21 12.73
C ARG A 152 -14.56 -24.50 11.26
N ASP A 153 -14.84 -25.76 10.92
CA ASP A 153 -15.36 -26.12 9.59
C ASP A 153 -16.82 -25.67 9.40
N ARG A 154 -17.01 -24.42 8.98
CA ARG A 154 -18.07 -23.96 8.04
C ARG A 154 -18.06 -22.42 7.85
N ALA A 155 -17.20 -21.95 6.96
CA ALA A 155 -17.50 -20.95 5.92
C ALA A 155 -16.18 -20.47 5.28
N ASP A 156 -16.14 -20.53 3.95
CA ASP A 156 -15.44 -19.66 2.99
C ASP A 156 -14.12 -18.99 3.44
N GLY A 157 -12.97 -19.23 2.80
CA GLY A 157 -12.81 -19.45 1.37
C GLY A 157 -12.35 -18.19 0.61
N GLU A 158 -11.84 -17.15 1.29
CA GLU A 158 -11.21 -15.98 0.69
C GLU A 158 -9.72 -15.87 1.08
N ALA A 159 -8.89 -15.49 0.11
CA ALA A 159 -7.48 -15.20 0.35
C ALA A 159 -7.31 -13.95 1.23
N GLN A 160 -6.27 -13.94 2.09
CA GLN A 160 -5.90 -12.84 3.00
C GLN A 160 -5.35 -11.62 2.24
N THR A 161 -6.19 -11.05 1.39
CA THR A 161 -5.89 -9.95 0.46
C THR A 161 -5.51 -8.71 1.24
N LEU A 162 -4.36 -8.09 0.91
CA LEU A 162 -3.94 -6.79 1.44
C LEU A 162 -5.06 -5.76 1.27
N ARG A 163 -5.78 -5.45 2.37
CA ARG A 163 -6.95 -4.58 2.35
C ARG A 163 -6.52 -3.12 2.26
N THR A 164 -6.20 -2.67 1.05
CA THR A 164 -6.03 -1.24 0.74
C THR A 164 -7.28 -0.48 1.22
N HIS A 165 -7.11 0.64 1.90
CA HIS A 165 -8.24 1.49 2.27
C HIS A 165 -8.95 2.00 1.01
N ARG A 166 -10.28 2.10 1.06
CA ARG A 166 -11.12 2.59 -0.04
C ARG A 166 -11.73 3.92 0.37
N LEU A 167 -11.23 5.02 -0.18
CA LEU A 167 -11.62 6.37 0.19
C LEU A 167 -12.51 6.96 -0.90
N LEU A 168 -13.69 7.46 -0.52
CA LEU A 168 -14.56 8.19 -1.45
C LEU A 168 -14.57 9.67 -1.06
N LEU A 169 -14.05 10.52 -1.95
CA LEU A 169 -14.05 11.98 -1.80
C LEU A 169 -15.27 12.55 -2.55
N VAL A 170 -16.16 13.24 -1.84
CA VAL A 170 -17.43 13.74 -2.35
C VAL A 170 -17.50 15.26 -2.18
N GLY A 171 -17.81 15.98 -3.25
CA GLY A 171 -17.96 17.44 -3.24
C GLY A 171 -16.62 18.19 -3.36
N GLY A 172 -16.58 19.41 -2.81
CA GLY A 172 -15.48 20.36 -3.03
C GLY A 172 -15.29 20.77 -4.49
N ASP A 173 -14.19 21.47 -4.78
CA ASP A 173 -13.74 21.79 -6.13
C ASP A 173 -12.93 20.63 -6.77
N PRO A 174 -12.67 20.66 -8.10
CA PRO A 174 -11.93 19.59 -8.78
C PRO A 174 -10.45 19.50 -8.35
N GLY A 175 -9.82 20.61 -8.00
CA GLY A 175 -8.42 20.68 -7.60
C GLY A 175 -8.18 20.01 -6.27
N TRP A 176 -8.97 20.35 -5.25
CA TRP A 176 -9.01 19.70 -3.94
C TRP A 176 -9.24 18.19 -4.04
N ARG A 177 -10.20 17.73 -4.86
CA ARG A 177 -10.41 16.29 -5.08
C ARG A 177 -9.19 15.62 -5.70
N ALA A 178 -8.61 16.23 -6.74
CA ALA A 178 -7.53 15.64 -7.52
C ALA A 178 -6.19 15.64 -6.79
N THR A 179 -5.83 16.70 -6.06
CA THR A 179 -4.61 16.72 -5.23
C THR A 179 -4.63 15.65 -4.14
N LEU A 180 -5.73 15.57 -3.38
CA LEU A 180 -5.91 14.55 -2.37
C LEU A 180 -5.85 13.14 -2.96
N ALA A 181 -6.56 12.89 -4.07
CA ALA A 181 -6.54 11.59 -4.74
C ALA A 181 -5.12 11.18 -5.19
N VAL A 182 -4.35 12.10 -5.77
CA VAL A 182 -2.96 11.81 -6.22
C VAL A 182 -2.01 11.60 -5.04
N ALA A 183 -2.20 12.31 -3.91
CA ALA A 183 -1.41 12.11 -2.69
C ALA A 183 -1.73 10.76 -2.01
N LEU A 184 -3.01 10.38 -1.99
CA LEU A 184 -3.52 9.18 -1.32
C LEU A 184 -3.36 7.89 -2.15
N ALA A 185 -3.18 7.98 -3.46
CA ALA A 185 -3.10 6.85 -4.40
C ALA A 185 -1.99 5.82 -4.11
N ARG A 186 -1.03 6.13 -3.24
CA ARG A 186 0.01 5.18 -2.78
C ARG A 186 -0.42 4.32 -1.58
N ALA A 187 -1.29 4.83 -0.73
CA ALA A 187 -1.70 4.19 0.53
C ALA A 187 -3.15 3.68 0.50
N SER A 188 -3.92 4.04 -0.53
CA SER A 188 -5.34 3.74 -0.63
C SER A 188 -5.82 3.72 -2.09
N SER A 189 -6.89 2.98 -2.34
CA SER A 189 -7.73 3.19 -3.51
C SER A 189 -8.64 4.39 -3.26
N VAL A 190 -8.68 5.34 -4.20
CA VAL A 190 -9.47 6.57 -4.06
C VAL A 190 -10.44 6.71 -5.24
N GLU A 191 -11.71 6.92 -4.94
CA GLU A 191 -12.69 7.44 -5.89
C GLU A 191 -13.08 8.88 -5.53
N THR A 192 -13.40 9.67 -6.54
CA THR A 192 -13.73 11.09 -6.42
C THR A 192 -15.02 11.42 -7.16
N THR A 193 -15.85 12.31 -6.63
CA THR A 193 -17.03 12.83 -7.33
C THR A 193 -17.38 14.26 -6.89
N ALA A 194 -17.88 15.07 -7.83
CA ALA A 194 -18.41 16.39 -7.55
C ALA A 194 -19.77 16.39 -6.83
N THR A 195 -20.59 15.33 -6.99
CA THR A 195 -21.99 15.34 -6.53
C THR A 195 -22.29 14.29 -5.46
N LEU A 196 -23.25 14.63 -4.58
CA LEU A 196 -23.79 13.72 -3.56
C LEU A 196 -24.51 12.52 -4.18
N VAL A 197 -25.24 12.73 -5.28
CA VAL A 197 -26.00 11.68 -5.99
C VAL A 197 -25.06 10.62 -6.55
N ASP A 198 -23.99 11.05 -7.20
CA ASP A 198 -22.95 10.15 -7.71
C ASP A 198 -22.15 9.50 -6.58
N GLY A 199 -22.00 10.17 -5.43
CA GLY A 199 -21.43 9.58 -4.22
C GLY A 199 -22.26 8.40 -3.71
N LEU A 200 -23.59 8.51 -3.70
CA LEU A 200 -24.51 7.42 -3.35
C LEU A 200 -24.44 6.27 -4.38
N ASN A 201 -24.36 6.59 -5.67
CA ASN A 201 -24.20 5.60 -6.73
C ASN A 201 -22.85 4.86 -6.69
N ARG A 202 -21.77 5.56 -6.30
CA ARG A 202 -20.40 5.00 -6.18
C ARG A 202 -20.26 4.14 -4.93
N MET A 203 -20.73 4.59 -3.76
CA MET A 203 -20.51 3.87 -2.50
C MET A 203 -21.08 2.44 -2.49
N LEU A 204 -22.15 2.16 -3.24
CA LEU A 204 -22.74 0.81 -3.34
C LEU A 204 -21.83 -0.18 -4.10
N ARG A 205 -21.07 0.30 -5.09
CA ARG A 205 -20.14 -0.51 -5.90
C ARG A 205 -18.73 -0.52 -5.29
N PHE A 206 -18.22 0.66 -4.94
CA PHE A 206 -16.87 0.86 -4.41
C PHE A 206 -16.74 0.41 -2.95
N ARG A 207 -17.84 0.44 -2.17
CA ARG A 207 -17.89 0.03 -0.75
C ARG A 207 -16.77 0.66 0.09
N PRO A 208 -16.71 2.01 0.18
CA PRO A 208 -15.63 2.73 0.86
C PRO A 208 -15.46 2.30 2.32
N THR A 209 -14.22 2.37 2.81
CA THR A 209 -13.84 2.21 4.23
C THR A 209 -13.75 3.54 4.96
N CYS A 210 -13.83 4.66 4.26
CA CYS A 210 -14.08 6.01 4.79
C CYS A 210 -14.66 6.89 3.67
N VAL A 211 -15.56 7.81 4.02
CA VAL A 211 -16.05 8.86 3.11
C VAL A 211 -15.62 10.22 3.63
N VAL A 212 -15.09 11.06 2.74
CA VAL A 212 -14.80 12.47 3.00
C VAL A 212 -15.81 13.30 2.23
N LEU A 213 -16.63 14.06 2.95
CA LEU A 213 -17.75 14.83 2.43
C LEU A 213 -17.44 16.32 2.55
N ASN A 214 -17.00 16.95 1.48
CA ASN A 214 -16.74 18.39 1.42
C ASN A 214 -18.00 19.12 0.92
N VAL A 215 -18.64 19.86 1.83
CA VAL A 215 -19.94 20.50 1.62
C VAL A 215 -19.89 21.99 1.91
N GLY A 216 -20.46 22.77 0.98
CA GLY A 216 -20.70 24.19 1.17
C GLY A 216 -21.82 24.47 2.18
N ARG A 217 -22.42 25.66 2.08
CA ARG A 217 -23.39 26.22 3.04
C ARG A 217 -24.81 25.60 2.94
N SER A 218 -24.91 24.27 2.85
CA SER A 218 -26.15 23.49 2.67
C SER A 218 -26.13 22.22 3.53
N GLY A 219 -26.45 22.38 4.83
CA GLY A 219 -26.44 21.27 5.80
C GLY A 219 -27.46 20.17 5.49
N ASP A 220 -28.63 20.51 4.93
CA ASP A 220 -29.73 19.58 4.68
C ASP A 220 -29.44 18.55 3.59
N GLU A 221 -28.56 18.89 2.64
CA GLU A 221 -28.09 17.97 1.60
C GLU A 221 -27.03 17.01 2.14
N ALA A 222 -26.10 17.53 2.95
CA ALA A 222 -25.14 16.72 3.70
C ALA A 222 -25.85 15.71 4.63
N GLY A 223 -26.81 16.18 5.44
CA GLY A 223 -27.55 15.33 6.37
C GLY A 223 -28.30 14.19 5.67
N ARG A 224 -28.96 14.48 4.53
CA ARG A 224 -29.61 13.46 3.70
C ARG A 224 -28.63 12.46 3.10
N PHE A 225 -27.48 12.92 2.62
CA PHE A 225 -26.42 12.04 2.10
C PHE A 225 -25.89 11.11 3.19
N VAL A 226 -25.58 11.62 4.39
CA VAL A 226 -25.05 10.80 5.49
C VAL A 226 -26.09 9.84 6.05
N ALA A 227 -27.37 10.25 6.12
CA ALA A 227 -28.46 9.33 6.50
C ALA A 227 -28.57 8.15 5.53
N ALA A 228 -28.52 8.40 4.22
CA ALA A 228 -28.53 7.36 3.20
C ALA A 228 -27.27 6.48 3.21
N LEU A 229 -26.09 7.07 3.48
CA LEU A 229 -24.84 6.35 3.68
C LEU A 229 -24.93 5.39 4.87
N ASN A 230 -25.38 5.85 6.04
CA ASN A 230 -25.50 5.02 7.23
C ASN A 230 -26.50 3.86 7.05
N ALA A 231 -27.58 4.07 6.29
CA ALA A 231 -28.53 3.01 5.98
C ALA A 231 -27.94 1.88 5.11
N GLN A 232 -26.88 2.16 4.33
CA GLN A 232 -26.24 1.22 3.41
C GLN A 232 -24.88 0.69 3.90
N LEU A 233 -24.18 1.48 4.73
CA LEU A 233 -22.81 1.28 5.20
C LEU A 233 -22.64 1.81 6.65
N PRO A 234 -23.38 1.29 7.65
CA PRO A 234 -23.40 1.85 9.02
C PRO A 234 -22.05 1.81 9.75
N ALA A 235 -21.11 0.97 9.32
CA ALA A 235 -19.76 0.90 9.86
C ALA A 235 -18.75 1.83 9.16
N CYS A 236 -19.13 2.52 8.07
CA CYS A 236 -18.23 3.41 7.35
C CYS A 236 -18.11 4.77 8.06
N PRO A 237 -16.92 5.18 8.53
CA PRO A 237 -16.72 6.51 9.08
C PRO A 237 -16.93 7.58 8.00
N VAL A 238 -17.58 8.67 8.40
CA VAL A 238 -17.72 9.89 7.59
C VAL A 238 -16.97 11.04 8.26
N LEU A 239 -16.09 11.67 7.51
CA LEU A 239 -15.49 12.97 7.83
C LEU A 239 -16.14 14.04 6.96
N VAL A 240 -16.45 15.19 7.55
CA VAL A 240 -17.16 16.28 6.87
C VAL A 240 -16.26 17.50 6.85
N VAL A 241 -16.02 18.09 5.69
CA VAL A 241 -15.28 19.34 5.49
C VAL A 241 -16.29 20.44 5.16
N SER A 242 -16.25 21.57 5.86
CA SER A 242 -17.13 22.71 5.56
C SER A 242 -16.63 24.05 6.12
N ASP A 243 -16.99 25.15 5.45
CA ASP A 243 -16.85 26.53 5.92
C ASP A 243 -18.05 27.01 6.77
N ASP A 244 -19.16 26.28 6.79
CA ASP A 244 -20.38 26.73 7.49
C ASP A 244 -20.18 26.70 9.02
N PRO A 245 -20.26 27.85 9.72
CA PRO A 245 -20.01 27.91 11.15
C PRO A 245 -21.05 27.13 11.97
N TYR A 246 -22.27 26.99 11.46
CA TYR A 246 -23.42 26.35 12.12
C TYR A 246 -23.51 24.84 11.86
N LEU A 247 -22.72 24.32 10.92
CA LEU A 247 -22.56 22.89 10.68
C LEU A 247 -21.90 22.24 11.91
N GLY A 248 -22.55 21.24 12.50
CA GLY A 248 -22.19 20.70 13.81
C GLY A 248 -22.94 21.33 14.99
N SER A 249 -24.02 22.08 14.76
CA SER A 249 -25.06 22.28 15.78
C SER A 249 -25.64 20.91 16.18
N ALA A 250 -25.41 20.50 17.43
CA ALA A 250 -25.23 19.09 17.80
C ALA A 250 -26.35 18.12 17.40
N HIS A 251 -27.62 18.54 17.50
CA HIS A 251 -28.80 17.67 17.50
C HIS A 251 -29.03 16.83 16.22
N VAL A 252 -28.42 17.20 15.09
CA VAL A 252 -28.56 16.48 13.81
C VAL A 252 -27.36 15.58 13.49
N TRP A 253 -26.20 15.83 14.09
CA TRP A 253 -24.92 15.23 13.66
C TRP A 253 -24.49 14.04 14.51
N GLU A 254 -24.85 14.03 15.81
CA GLU A 254 -24.60 12.93 16.74
C GLU A 254 -25.34 11.63 16.34
N THR A 255 -26.55 11.75 15.80
CA THR A 255 -27.39 10.64 15.33
C THR A 255 -26.95 10.05 13.99
N LEU A 256 -25.99 10.69 13.31
CA LEU A 256 -25.54 10.36 11.95
C LEU A 256 -24.14 9.74 11.88
N ASN A 257 -23.60 9.20 12.97
CA ASN A 257 -22.36 8.40 12.98
C ASN A 257 -21.10 9.16 12.48
N ILE A 258 -21.16 10.49 12.41
CA ILE A 258 -20.11 11.34 11.85
C ILE A 258 -18.91 11.37 12.81
N ARG A 259 -17.71 11.06 12.33
CA ARG A 259 -16.50 10.90 13.17
C ARG A 259 -15.71 12.19 13.35
N GLY A 260 -16.03 13.24 12.60
CA GLY A 260 -15.48 14.58 12.81
C GLY A 260 -15.94 15.58 11.75
N VAL A 261 -16.06 16.84 12.16
CA VAL A 261 -16.21 17.98 11.27
C VAL A 261 -14.89 18.75 11.23
N LEU A 262 -14.29 18.80 10.04
CA LEU A 262 -13.17 19.64 9.68
C LEU A 262 -13.72 21.00 9.23
N ARG A 263 -13.35 22.06 9.94
CA ARG A 263 -13.61 23.42 9.48
C ARG A 263 -12.60 23.77 8.40
N ALA A 264 -13.07 24.18 7.23
CA ALA A 264 -12.20 24.84 6.26
C ALA A 264 -11.73 26.21 6.83
N PRO A 265 -10.51 26.69 6.51
CA PRO A 265 -9.50 26.09 5.63
C PRO A 265 -8.50 25.19 6.39
N GLY A 266 -8.94 24.09 6.98
CA GLY A 266 -8.07 22.99 7.40
C GLY A 266 -7.35 22.38 6.18
N GLY A 267 -6.05 22.68 6.04
CA GLY A 267 -5.21 22.22 4.93
C GLY A 267 -5.04 20.69 4.87
N SER A 268 -4.50 20.21 3.75
CA SER A 268 -4.42 18.78 3.43
C SER A 268 -3.76 17.93 4.52
N ALA A 269 -2.78 18.44 5.27
CA ALA A 269 -2.18 17.72 6.40
C ALA A 269 -3.18 17.37 7.53
N ASP A 270 -4.08 18.27 7.95
CA ASP A 270 -5.06 17.98 9.01
C ASP A 270 -6.12 16.99 8.49
N LEU A 271 -6.59 17.18 7.26
CA LEU A 271 -7.52 16.25 6.62
C LEU A 271 -6.91 14.85 6.49
N LEU A 272 -5.68 14.72 5.99
CA LEU A 272 -4.99 13.43 5.89
C LEU A 272 -4.75 12.80 7.27
N SER A 273 -4.36 13.59 8.27
CA SER A 273 -4.18 13.13 9.66
C SER A 273 -5.48 12.54 10.22
N ARG A 274 -6.62 13.24 10.04
CA ARG A 274 -7.93 12.77 10.53
C ARG A 274 -8.48 11.59 9.77
N ILE A 275 -8.29 11.50 8.45
CA ILE A 275 -8.66 10.28 7.70
C ILE A 275 -7.89 9.08 8.28
N GLY A 276 -6.57 9.22 8.48
CA GLY A 276 -5.73 8.19 9.11
C GLY A 276 -6.18 7.81 10.53
N ALA A 277 -6.75 8.75 11.29
CA ALA A 277 -7.24 8.52 12.66
C ALA A 277 -8.65 7.89 12.75
N VAL A 278 -9.51 8.03 11.74
CA VAL A 278 -10.87 7.43 11.73
C VAL A 278 -10.96 6.10 10.97
N LEU A 279 -9.96 5.79 10.15
CA LEU A 279 -9.89 4.51 9.45
C LEU A 279 -9.75 3.36 10.47
N PRO A 280 -10.48 2.24 10.28
CA PRO A 280 -10.38 1.11 11.20
C PRO A 280 -8.97 0.52 11.16
N PRO A 281 -8.43 0.01 12.30
CA PRO A 281 -7.10 -0.57 12.37
C PRO A 281 -7.01 -1.84 11.51
N GLY A 282 -6.58 -1.68 10.26
CA GLY A 282 -6.36 -2.76 9.32
C GLY A 282 -5.04 -3.47 9.61
N GLY A 283 -5.08 -4.78 9.80
CA GLY A 283 -3.87 -5.60 9.79
C GLY A 283 -3.18 -5.51 8.43
N SER A 284 -1.89 -5.18 8.43
CA SER A 284 -1.03 -5.00 7.26
C SER A 284 -1.61 -4.07 6.17
N LEU A 285 -1.46 -2.75 6.38
CA LEU A 285 -1.72 -1.76 5.33
C LEU A 285 -0.74 -1.94 4.16
N SER A 286 -1.18 -1.62 2.95
CA SER A 286 -0.37 -1.69 1.71
C SER A 286 0.74 -0.62 1.60
N GLY A 287 1.14 -0.02 2.72
CA GLY A 287 2.08 1.08 2.82
C GLY A 287 1.80 1.97 4.04
N PRO A 288 2.77 2.78 4.48
CA PRO A 288 2.54 3.75 5.55
C PRO A 288 1.54 4.82 5.10
N TRP A 289 0.63 5.21 6.02
CA TRP A 289 -0.27 6.32 5.79
C TRP A 289 0.52 7.64 5.60
N PRO A 290 0.23 8.46 4.56
CA PRO A 290 1.01 9.66 4.27
C PRO A 290 0.98 10.65 5.44
N ARG A 291 2.17 11.07 5.86
CA ARG A 291 2.39 12.16 6.82
C ARG A 291 3.12 13.27 6.07
N LEU A 292 2.48 14.43 5.94
CA LEU A 292 3.04 15.57 5.23
C LEU A 292 3.73 16.53 6.19
N GLY A 293 4.92 17.02 5.82
CA GLY A 293 5.52 18.20 6.40
C GLY A 293 4.78 19.48 5.97
N GLU A 294 4.92 20.57 6.73
CA GLU A 294 4.21 21.83 6.47
C GLU A 294 4.45 22.33 5.04
N SER A 295 5.70 22.33 4.57
CA SER A 295 6.09 22.76 3.22
C SER A 295 5.41 21.94 2.11
N VAL A 296 5.22 20.63 2.32
CA VAL A 296 4.57 19.75 1.34
C VAL A 296 3.05 19.90 1.39
N SER A 297 2.45 20.03 2.58
CA SER A 297 1.02 20.39 2.70
C SER A 297 0.73 21.71 2.01
N ARG A 298 1.45 22.80 2.35
CA ARG A 298 1.25 24.13 1.76
C ARG A 298 1.47 24.14 0.25
N THR A 299 2.39 23.31 -0.26
CA THR A 299 2.54 23.09 -1.71
C THR A 299 1.29 22.43 -2.31
N ILE A 300 0.79 21.34 -1.71
CA ILE A 300 -0.40 20.62 -2.16
C ILE A 300 -1.66 21.51 -2.09
N ASP A 301 -1.79 22.30 -1.02
CA ASP A 301 -2.90 23.22 -0.78
C ASP A 301 -2.89 24.38 -1.79
N HIS A 302 -1.71 24.93 -2.12
CA HIS A 302 -1.56 25.91 -3.21
C HIS A 302 -1.89 25.31 -4.58
N LEU A 303 -1.34 24.13 -4.91
CA LEU A 303 -1.63 23.41 -6.16
C LEU A 303 -3.11 23.06 -6.33
N ALA A 304 -3.87 22.90 -5.25
CA ALA A 304 -5.31 22.64 -5.33
C ALA A 304 -6.10 23.85 -5.86
N GLY A 305 -5.65 25.08 -5.61
CA GLY A 305 -6.34 26.30 -6.05
C GLY A 305 -5.79 26.96 -7.32
N HIS A 306 -4.70 26.43 -7.89
CA HIS A 306 -3.95 27.05 -9.00
C HIS A 306 -3.45 26.00 -10.01
N PHE A 307 -4.14 24.86 -10.14
CA PHE A 307 -3.68 23.74 -10.99
C PHE A 307 -3.66 24.10 -12.48
N GLU A 308 -4.39 25.12 -12.91
CA GLU A 308 -4.44 25.62 -14.29
C GLU A 308 -3.23 26.50 -14.68
N GLU A 309 -2.48 27.04 -13.71
CA GLU A 309 -1.38 27.99 -13.96
C GLU A 309 -0.06 27.29 -14.36
N ASP A 310 0.83 27.99 -15.08
CA ASP A 310 2.18 27.48 -15.41
C ASP A 310 3.16 27.63 -14.23
N LEU A 311 2.91 26.84 -13.17
CA LEU A 311 3.66 26.92 -11.92
C LEU A 311 5.05 26.30 -12.03
N THR A 312 6.08 27.11 -11.79
CA THR A 312 7.46 26.65 -11.62
C THR A 312 7.72 26.20 -10.18
N VAL A 313 8.67 25.27 -9.99
CA VAL A 313 9.06 24.82 -8.63
C VAL A 313 9.63 25.98 -7.82
N ASP A 314 10.34 26.90 -8.48
CA ASP A 314 10.92 28.09 -7.88
C ASP A 314 9.87 29.10 -7.40
N ALA A 315 8.80 29.33 -8.17
CA ALA A 315 7.69 30.20 -7.76
C ALA A 315 6.96 29.65 -6.53
N ILE A 316 6.70 28.33 -6.51
CA ILE A 316 6.10 27.65 -5.36
C ILE A 316 7.03 27.74 -4.15
N ALA A 317 8.32 27.42 -4.30
CA ALA A 317 9.29 27.43 -3.21
C ALA A 317 9.43 28.82 -2.58
N HIS A 318 9.47 29.88 -3.40
CA HIS A 318 9.45 31.27 -2.95
C HIS A 318 8.15 31.65 -2.20
N MET A 319 7.00 31.09 -2.57
CA MET A 319 5.73 31.34 -1.86
C MET A 319 5.70 30.74 -0.45
N ILE A 320 6.41 29.64 -0.23
CA ILE A 320 6.51 28.95 1.07
C ILE A 320 7.85 29.15 1.79
N ASP A 321 8.62 30.18 1.38
CA ASP A 321 9.88 30.63 1.99
C ASP A 321 10.96 29.54 2.18
N ILE A 322 11.13 28.66 1.19
CA ILE A 322 12.22 27.68 1.13
C ILE A 322 12.89 27.65 -0.25
N SER A 323 14.08 27.04 -0.36
CA SER A 323 14.75 26.88 -1.65
C SER A 323 14.11 25.78 -2.51
N SER A 324 14.11 25.97 -3.82
CA SER A 324 13.56 25.03 -4.81
C SER A 324 14.16 23.62 -4.70
N SER A 325 15.46 23.54 -4.38
CA SER A 325 16.17 22.28 -4.11
C SER A 325 15.68 21.58 -2.85
N HIS A 326 15.36 22.34 -1.78
CA HIS A 326 14.80 21.78 -0.55
C HIS A 326 13.36 21.29 -0.78
N LEU A 327 12.52 22.08 -1.45
CA LEU A 327 11.17 21.66 -1.85
C LEU A 327 11.21 20.39 -2.72
N ALA A 328 12.07 20.36 -3.74
CA ALA A 328 12.20 19.20 -4.63
C ALA A 328 12.71 17.94 -3.91
N HIS A 329 13.47 18.08 -2.82
CA HIS A 329 13.86 16.98 -1.95
C HIS A 329 12.67 16.51 -1.10
N LEU A 330 12.07 17.39 -0.29
CA LEU A 330 10.95 17.07 0.61
C LEU A 330 9.77 16.45 -0.12
N PHE A 331 9.36 17.05 -1.25
CA PHE A 331 8.25 16.54 -2.05
C PHE A 331 8.55 15.16 -2.64
N ARG A 332 9.81 14.87 -2.97
CA ARG A 332 10.24 13.56 -3.46
C ARG A 332 10.34 12.52 -2.35
N SER A 333 10.74 12.88 -1.13
CA SER A 333 10.78 11.96 0.01
C SER A 333 9.38 11.62 0.52
N GLU A 334 8.46 12.59 0.57
CA GLU A 334 7.13 12.41 1.15
C GLU A 334 6.10 11.86 0.13
N ILE A 335 6.06 12.41 -1.09
CA ILE A 335 5.08 12.02 -2.13
C ILE A 335 5.66 10.98 -3.12
N GLY A 336 6.99 10.84 -3.18
CA GLY A 336 7.66 9.86 -4.05
C GLY A 336 7.71 10.23 -5.54
N MET A 337 7.52 11.51 -5.89
CA MET A 337 7.61 12.03 -7.26
C MET A 337 8.06 13.50 -7.28
N SER A 338 8.17 14.14 -8.45
CA SER A 338 8.41 15.59 -8.53
C SER A 338 7.12 16.40 -8.42
N VAL A 339 7.21 17.67 -8.01
CA VAL A 339 6.07 18.62 -7.99
C VAL A 339 5.40 18.71 -9.36
N ARG A 340 6.19 18.74 -10.45
CA ARG A 340 5.69 18.74 -11.84
C ARG A 340 4.98 17.45 -12.21
N ASP A 341 5.51 16.28 -11.84
CA ASP A 341 4.86 14.98 -12.06
C ASP A 341 3.55 14.84 -11.28
N TYR A 342 3.46 15.48 -10.11
CA TYR A 342 2.27 15.51 -9.27
C TYR A 342 1.20 16.43 -9.87
N LEU A 343 1.52 17.68 -10.19
CA LEU A 343 0.60 18.60 -10.89
C LEU A 343 0.11 18.01 -12.22
N THR A 344 1.00 17.33 -12.96
CA THR A 344 0.63 16.61 -14.19
C THR A 344 -0.40 15.51 -13.94
N ARG A 345 -0.28 14.75 -12.83
CA ARG A 345 -1.29 13.75 -12.44
C ARG A 345 -2.60 14.40 -12.00
N VAL A 346 -2.54 15.46 -11.18
CA VAL A 346 -3.71 16.23 -10.72
C VAL A 346 -4.55 16.69 -11.92
N ARG A 347 -3.91 17.31 -12.90
CA ARG A 347 -4.55 17.73 -14.17
C ARG A 347 -5.16 16.54 -14.93
N VAL A 348 -4.48 15.39 -15.01
CA VAL A 348 -5.06 14.19 -15.64
C VAL A 348 -6.24 13.62 -14.86
N THR A 349 -6.22 13.64 -13.51
CA THR A 349 -7.34 13.21 -12.68
C THR A 349 -8.57 14.11 -12.90
N ILE A 350 -8.40 15.43 -13.02
CA ILE A 350 -9.50 16.33 -13.40
C ILE A 350 -9.97 16.05 -14.84
N ALA A 351 -9.05 15.81 -15.78
CA ALA A 351 -9.42 15.43 -17.15
C ALA A 351 -10.21 14.10 -17.20
N GLN A 352 -9.92 13.13 -16.32
CA GLN A 352 -10.71 11.90 -16.18
C GLN A 352 -12.14 12.19 -15.70
N ASP A 353 -12.32 13.09 -14.72
CA ASP A 353 -13.63 13.55 -14.22
C ASP A 353 -14.44 14.21 -15.35
N CYS A 354 -13.83 15.14 -16.09
CA CYS A 354 -14.47 15.84 -17.20
C CYS A 354 -14.77 14.94 -18.42
N LEU A 355 -13.90 13.97 -18.73
CA LEU A 355 -14.13 13.01 -19.82
C LEU A 355 -15.22 11.98 -19.50
N ALA A 356 -15.43 11.67 -18.22
CA ALA A 356 -16.44 10.72 -17.76
C ALA A 356 -17.84 11.35 -17.63
N HIS A 357 -17.93 12.57 -17.12
CA HIS A 357 -19.21 13.17 -16.72
C HIS A 357 -19.66 14.36 -17.59
N THR A 358 -18.92 14.71 -18.66
CA THR A 358 -19.30 15.80 -19.59
C THR A 358 -18.98 15.46 -21.04
N ASP A 359 -19.65 16.13 -21.98
CA ASP A 359 -19.34 16.12 -23.41
C ASP A 359 -18.27 17.14 -23.83
N GLU A 360 -17.60 17.81 -22.89
CA GLU A 360 -16.62 18.87 -23.18
C GLU A 360 -15.55 18.39 -24.18
N LYS A 361 -15.19 19.25 -25.14
CA LYS A 361 -14.16 18.94 -26.14
C LYS A 361 -12.79 18.84 -25.46
N LEU A 362 -11.97 17.87 -25.89
CA LEU A 362 -10.63 17.64 -25.32
C LEU A 362 -9.71 18.87 -25.39
N GLU A 363 -9.91 19.73 -26.39
CA GLU A 363 -9.27 21.03 -26.57
C GLU A 363 -9.61 22.04 -25.46
N SER A 364 -10.88 22.14 -25.08
CA SER A 364 -11.35 22.97 -23.95
C SER A 364 -10.82 22.43 -22.63
N ILE A 365 -10.85 21.10 -22.45
CA ILE A 365 -10.27 20.41 -21.28
C ILE A 365 -8.75 20.69 -21.20
N ALA A 366 -8.03 20.66 -22.32
CA ALA A 366 -6.59 20.94 -22.35
C ALA A 366 -6.27 22.38 -21.92
N ALA A 367 -6.93 23.36 -22.53
CA ALA A 367 -6.74 24.79 -22.23
C ALA A 367 -7.10 25.12 -20.77
N ARG A 368 -8.26 24.64 -20.29
CA ARG A 368 -8.77 24.89 -18.93
C ARG A 368 -7.95 24.20 -17.83
N LEU A 369 -7.11 23.22 -18.17
CA LEU A 369 -6.22 22.52 -17.25
C LEU A 369 -4.74 22.87 -17.46
N GLY A 370 -4.43 23.97 -18.15
CA GLY A 370 -3.06 24.47 -18.33
C GLY A 370 -2.15 23.58 -19.17
N PHE A 371 -2.69 22.70 -20.02
CA PHE A 371 -1.88 21.97 -21.00
C PHE A 371 -1.60 22.85 -22.23
N ALA A 372 -0.35 22.86 -22.69
CA ALA A 372 0.08 23.60 -23.87
C ALA A 372 -0.79 23.33 -25.12
N ASP A 373 -1.23 22.08 -25.32
CA ASP A 373 -2.13 21.70 -26.42
C ASP A 373 -2.85 20.36 -26.16
N THR A 374 -3.85 20.07 -27.00
CA THR A 374 -4.67 18.84 -26.99
C THR A 374 -3.86 17.55 -27.12
N SER A 375 -2.76 17.56 -27.87
CA SER A 375 -1.88 16.41 -28.10
C SER A 375 -1.00 16.15 -26.88
N HIS A 376 -0.49 17.20 -26.24
CA HIS A 376 0.21 17.11 -24.96
C HIS A 376 -0.69 16.47 -23.88
N LEU A 377 -1.94 16.93 -23.73
CA LEU A 377 -2.93 16.27 -22.87
C LEU A 377 -3.13 14.81 -23.28
N ALA A 378 -3.41 14.52 -24.56
CA ALA A 378 -3.72 13.15 -25.01
C ALA A 378 -2.57 12.15 -24.74
N HIS A 379 -1.32 12.54 -25.03
CA HIS A 379 -0.13 11.73 -24.79
C HIS A 379 0.08 11.46 -23.29
N VAL A 380 0.00 12.51 -22.46
CA VAL A 380 0.21 12.41 -21.01
C VAL A 380 -0.93 11.63 -20.33
N PHE A 381 -2.16 11.83 -20.77
CA PHE A 381 -3.33 11.08 -20.30
C PHE A 381 -3.20 9.59 -20.62
N GLN A 382 -2.79 9.22 -21.84
CA GLN A 382 -2.58 7.82 -22.20
C GLN A 382 -1.41 7.19 -21.42
N ARG A 383 -0.32 7.94 -21.21
CA ARG A 383 0.84 7.51 -20.40
C ARG A 383 0.48 7.23 -18.94
N ILE A 384 -0.50 7.95 -18.37
CA ILE A 384 -0.89 7.83 -16.96
C ILE A 384 -2.03 6.83 -16.75
N THR A 385 -3.03 6.80 -17.64
CA THR A 385 -4.24 5.96 -17.49
C THR A 385 -4.19 4.64 -18.28
N GLY A 386 -3.19 4.46 -19.16
CA GLY A 386 -3.09 3.34 -20.09
C GLY A 386 -4.07 3.39 -21.27
N LYS A 387 -4.98 4.38 -21.34
CA LYS A 387 -6.01 4.52 -22.38
C LYS A 387 -5.98 5.93 -23.01
N PRO A 388 -6.15 6.09 -24.33
CA PRO A 388 -6.33 7.42 -24.92
C PRO A 388 -7.66 8.05 -24.47
N PRO A 389 -7.77 9.39 -24.37
CA PRO A 389 -8.98 10.08 -23.89
C PRO A 389 -10.29 9.64 -24.54
N SER A 390 -10.29 9.39 -25.85
CA SER A 390 -11.49 8.97 -26.58
C SER A 390 -11.95 7.55 -26.23
N ALA A 391 -11.02 6.65 -25.86
CA ALA A 391 -11.36 5.32 -25.36
C ALA A 391 -11.80 5.37 -23.88
N TYR A 392 -11.26 6.32 -23.11
CA TYR A 392 -11.67 6.52 -21.72
C TYR A 392 -13.14 6.98 -21.62
N ARG A 393 -13.52 8.02 -22.37
CA ARG A 393 -14.92 8.53 -22.42
C ARG A 393 -15.92 7.42 -22.82
N ARG A 394 -15.61 6.61 -23.84
CA ARG A 394 -16.41 5.44 -24.26
C ARG A 394 -16.42 4.24 -23.29
N SER A 395 -15.80 4.37 -22.11
CA SER A 395 -15.81 3.36 -21.06
C SER A 395 -16.25 3.93 -19.70
N ALA A 396 -16.87 5.11 -19.72
CA ALA A 396 -17.27 5.89 -18.55
C ALA A 396 -18.73 6.38 -18.67
N GLY A 397 -19.15 6.75 -19.89
CA GLY A 397 -20.54 6.62 -20.35
C GLY A 397 -20.76 5.27 -21.03
#